data_AF-A0A925LVW7-F1
#
_entry.id   AF-A0A925LVW7-F1
#
_cell.length_a   1.000
_cell.length_b   1.000
_cell.length_c   1.000
_cell.angle_alpha   90.00
_cell.angle_beta   90.00
_cell.angle_gamma   90.00
#
_symmetry.space_group_name_H-M   'P 1'
#
loop_
_entity.id
_entity.type
_entity.pdbx_description
1 polymer ?
#
loop_
_entity_poly.entity_id
_entity_poly.type
_entity_poly.pdbx_seq_one_letter_code
_entity_poly.pdbx_strand_id
1 'polypeptide(L)' 'MKNEIIVKNPESALIAGCGYVGGRVAAKWRSSGMRVFAITRSELKAEELKTAGITPVLLDLAQPTP' A
#
# COMPACT_ATOMS: atom_id res chain seq x y z
N MET A 1 28.79 -23.69 11.21
CA MET A 1 27.71 -22.85 11.77
C MET A 1 27.23 -21.90 10.66
N LYS A 2 26.04 -22.09 10.12
CA LYS A 2 25.45 -21.15 9.14
C LYS A 2 24.66 -20.11 9.94
N ASN A 3 24.98 -18.83 9.76
CA ASN A 3 24.16 -17.74 10.28
C ASN A 3 22.79 -17.81 9.61
N GLU A 4 21.74 -18.13 10.37
CA GLU A 4 20.37 -17.97 9.91
C GLU A 4 20.04 -16.48 9.91
N ILE A 5 19.89 -15.91 8.73
CA ILE A 5 19.39 -14.54 8.57
C ILE A 5 17.89 -14.60 8.85
N ILE A 6 17.46 -14.01 9.96
CA ILE A 6 16.04 -13.81 10.27
C ILE A 6 15.52 -12.70 9.36
N VAL A 7 14.85 -13.06 8.25
CA VAL A 7 14.10 -12.11 7.43
C VAL A 7 12.73 -11.91 8.05
N LYS A 8 12.50 -10.77 8.70
CA LYS A 8 11.16 -10.40 9.17
C LYS A 8 10.31 -9.94 7.98
N ASN A 9 9.09 -10.46 7.87
CA ASN A 9 8.09 -9.88 6.99
C ASN A 9 7.62 -8.54 7.56
N PRO A 10 7.41 -7.51 6.72
CA PRO A 10 6.93 -6.22 7.17
C PRO A 10 5.47 -6.31 7.65
N GLU A 11 5.11 -5.53 8.67
CA GLU A 11 3.73 -5.43 9.18
C GLU A 11 2.86 -4.51 8.32
N SER A 12 3.49 -3.67 7.48
CA SER A 12 2.80 -2.71 6.62
C SER A 12 3.54 -2.45 5.32
N ALA A 13 2.80 -2.05 4.28
CA ALA A 13 3.35 -1.65 3.00
C ALA A 13 2.66 -0.40 2.45
N LEU A 14 3.41 0.41 1.70
CA LEU A 14 2.92 1.55 0.93
C LEU A 14 3.02 1.24 -0.56
N ILE A 15 1.92 1.44 -1.29
CA ILE A 15 1.87 1.28 -2.75
C ILE A 15 1.87 2.66 -3.39
N ALA A 16 2.93 2.97 -4.15
CA ALA A 16 2.99 4.15 -5.00
C ALA A 16 2.19 3.89 -6.30
N GLY A 17 0.93 4.33 -6.32
CA GLY A 17 0.01 4.12 -7.45
C GLY A 17 -0.79 2.82 -7.36
N CYS A 18 -2.01 2.88 -6.82
CA CYS A 18 -2.86 1.71 -6.62
C CYS A 18 -3.94 1.52 -7.71
N GLY A 19 -3.48 1.38 -8.96
CA GLY A 19 -4.32 1.03 -10.11
C GLY A 19 -4.61 -0.47 -10.20
N TYR A 20 -4.69 -1.02 -11.41
CA TYR A 20 -5.02 -2.43 -11.64
C TYR A 20 -4.10 -3.42 -10.89
N VAL A 21 -2.78 -3.29 -11.07
CA VAL A 21 -1.80 -4.18 -10.43
C VAL A 21 -1.73 -3.91 -8.93
N GLY A 22 -1.62 -2.64 -8.54
CA GLY A 22 -1.53 -2.24 -7.13
C GLY A 22 -2.72 -2.72 -6.31
N GLY A 23 -3.94 -2.66 -6.86
CA GLY A 23 -5.14 -3.15 -6.18
C GLY A 23 -5.11 -4.65 -5.91
N ARG A 24 -4.58 -5.45 -6.84
CA ARG A 24 -4.42 -6.91 -6.67
C ARG A 24 -3.39 -7.24 -5.59
N VAL A 25 -2.28 -6.50 -5.57
CA VAL A 25 -1.24 -6.63 -4.54
C VAL A 25 -1.79 -6.23 -3.17
N ALA A 26 -2.49 -5.09 -3.09
CA ALA A 26 -3.12 -4.61 -1.87
C ALA A 26 -4.09 -5.63 -1.28
N ALA A 27 -4.95 -6.22 -2.12
CA ALA A 27 -5.89 -7.25 -1.68
C ALA A 27 -5.17 -8.47 -1.08
N LYS A 28 -4.10 -8.95 -1.73
CA LYS A 28 -3.31 -10.09 -1.25
C LYS A 28 -2.58 -9.79 0.07
N TRP A 29 -1.99 -8.61 0.22
CA TRP A 29 -1.31 -8.23 1.45
C TRP A 29 -2.28 -7.99 2.61
N ARG A 30 -3.44 -7.38 2.33
CA ARG A 30 -4.51 -7.25 3.33
C ARG A 30 -5.02 -8.61 3.78
N SER A 31 -5.21 -9.56 2.86
CA SER A 31 -5.68 -10.91 3.21
C SER A 31 -4.64 -11.69 4.03
N SER A 32 -3.36 -11.30 3.99
CA SER A 32 -2.32 -11.84 4.88
C SER A 32 -2.17 -11.07 6.20
N GLY A 33 -3.09 -10.15 6.52
CA GLY A 33 -3.08 -9.36 7.75
C GLY A 33 -2.16 -8.13 7.74
N MET A 34 -1.57 -7.79 6.60
CA MET A 34 -0.70 -6.62 6.48
C MET A 34 -1.52 -5.34 6.38
N ARG A 35 -1.07 -4.26 7.04
CA ARG A 35 -1.64 -2.92 6.84
C ARG A 35 -1.17 -2.34 5.53
N VAL A 36 -2.09 -1.95 4.65
CA VAL A 36 -1.74 -1.43 3.33
C VAL A 36 -2.13 0.03 3.22
N PHE A 37 -1.17 0.84 2.79
CA PHE A 37 -1.33 2.22 2.39
C PHE A 37 -1.24 2.34 0.86
N ALA A 38 -1.93 3.30 0.26
CA ALA A 38 -1.89 3.50 -1.18
C ALA A 38 -1.92 4.98 -1.55
N ILE A 39 -1.00 5.40 -2.41
CA ILE A 39 -0.95 6.77 -2.94
C ILE A 39 -1.96 6.90 -4.08
N THR A 40 -2.72 7.99 -4.04
CA THR A 40 -3.61 8.44 -5.11
C THR A 40 -3.66 9.96 -5.13
N ARG A 41 -3.90 10.55 -6.30
CA ARG A 41 -4.17 11.99 -6.45
C ARG A 41 -5.66 12.35 -6.51
N SER A 42 -6.52 11.33 -6.49
CA SER A 42 -7.98 11.48 -6.62
C SER A 42 -8.65 11.18 -5.29
N GLU A 43 -9.49 12.12 -4.84
CA GLU A 43 -10.32 11.95 -3.64
C GLU A 43 -11.34 10.82 -3.80
N LEU A 44 -12.00 10.73 -4.96
CA LEU A 44 -12.89 9.62 -5.28
C LEU A 44 -12.18 8.28 -5.10
N LYS A 45 -10.96 8.16 -5.65
CA LYS A 45 -10.16 6.95 -5.50
C LYS A 45 -9.74 6.70 -4.04
N ALA A 46 -9.51 7.77 -3.26
CA ALA A 46 -9.19 7.64 -1.85
C ALA A 46 -10.35 7.01 -1.06
N GLU A 47 -11.60 7.38 -1.34
CA GLU A 47 -12.78 6.77 -0.73
C GLU A 47 -12.99 5.31 -1.16
N GLU A 48 -12.74 4.99 -2.43
CA GLU A 48 -12.73 3.60 -2.90
C GLU A 48 -11.69 2.75 -2.14
N LEU A 49 -10.50 3.29 -1.93
CA LEU A 49 -9.44 2.62 -1.17
C LEU A 49 -9.84 2.40 0.29
N LYS A 50 -10.43 3.41 0.96
CA LYS A 50 -10.95 3.27 2.33
C LYS A 50 -12.01 2.18 2.42
N THR A 51 -12.95 2.15 1.49
CA THR A 51 -13.99 1.11 1.42
C THR A 51 -13.37 -0.27 1.21
N ALA A 52 -12.32 -0.34 0.40
CA ALA A 52 -11.49 -1.53 0.24
C ALA A 52 -10.49 -1.75 1.38
N GLY A 53 -10.66 -1.10 2.54
CA GLY A 53 -9.86 -1.20 3.77
C GLY A 53 -8.36 -0.91 3.62
N ILE A 54 -8.00 -0.17 2.58
CA ILE A 54 -6.66 0.34 2.32
C ILE A 54 -6.62 1.79 2.82
N THR A 55 -5.57 2.19 3.52
CA THR A 55 -5.41 3.57 4.00
C THR A 55 -4.91 4.45 2.83
N PRO A 56 -5.70 5.40 2.30
CA PRO A 56 -5.24 6.23 1.21
C PRO A 56 -4.25 7.30 1.70
N VAL A 57 -3.31 7.65 0.84
CA VAL A 57 -2.40 8.79 0.99
C VAL A 57 -2.65 9.71 -0.21
N LEU A 58 -3.24 10.88 0.04
CA LEU A 58 -3.54 11.84 -1.03
C LEU A 58 -2.26 12.61 -1.36
N LEU A 59 -1.62 12.23 -2.46
CA LEU A 59 -0.36 12.82 -2.93
C LEU A 59 -0.22 12.62 -4.44
N ASP A 60 0.33 13.62 -5.12
CA ASP A 60 0.76 13.49 -6.51
C ASP A 60 2.21 13.01 -6.56
N LEU A 61 2.43 11.79 -7.07
CA LEU A 61 3.77 11.21 -7.17
C LEU A 61 4.72 12.00 -8.08
N ALA A 62 4.18 12.82 -8.98
CA ALA A 62 4.97 13.65 -9.87
C ALA A 62 5.45 14.97 -9.22
N GLN A 63 4.96 15.28 -8.01
CA GLN A 63 5.26 16.53 -7.31
C GLN A 63 5.83 16.22 -5.92
N PRO A 64 7.06 16.65 -5.62
CA PRO A 64 7.57 16.53 -4.25
C PRO A 64 6.74 17.42 -3.32
N THR A 65 6.35 16.89 -2.16
CA THR A 65 5.84 17.73 -1.06
C THR A 65 6.99 18.58 -0.50
N PRO A 66 6.76 19.87 -0.20
CA PRO A 66 7.74 20.74 0.48
C PRO A 66 8.25 20.18 1.81
#